data_AF-A0A6A6XAD7-F1
#
_entry.id   AF-A0A6A6XAD7-F1
#
_cell.length_a   1.000
_cell.length_b   1.000
_cell.length_c   1.000
_cell.angle_alpha   90.00
_cell.angle_beta   90.00
_cell.angle_gamma   90.00
#
_symmetry.space_group_name_H-M   'P 1'
#
loop_
_entity.id
_entity.type
_entity.pdbx_description
1 polymer ?
#
loop_
_entity_poly.entity_id
_entity_poly.type
_entity_poly.pdbx_seq_one_letter_code
_entity_poly.pdbx_strand_id
1 'polypeptide(L)'
;MKATKRTPAKPKATASLPASNRPSRSRKAPERFVEPGLDNVSKKKSSARKGLSRIYDPEYATTNSQSRLGKADLYHMLLEPAAWTSLAAPQQASLVKMLPPSRAKDDLLAAAASGATELSRPKELQISFNMFRTDVAKFQADLTNGHLAKTWLLSAAQSVRDRADGRFDDWKEEEAESWWGQKAKAALL
;
A
#
# COMPACT_ATOMS: atom_id res chain seq x y z
N MET A 1 -42.60 -13.33 44.51
CA MET A 1 -41.94 -12.44 45.49
C MET A 1 -40.66 -11.87 44.88
N LYS A 2 -40.68 -10.55 44.63
CA LYS A 2 -39.56 -9.58 44.56
C LYS A 2 -38.34 -9.87 43.66
N ALA A 3 -38.33 -9.22 42.51
CA ALA A 3 -37.11 -8.83 41.79
C ALA A 3 -36.31 -7.79 42.60
N THR A 4 -35.02 -8.03 42.83
CA THR A 4 -34.11 -7.08 43.46
C THR A 4 -33.17 -6.44 42.43
N LYS A 5 -33.16 -5.11 42.47
CA LYS A 5 -32.55 -4.20 41.51
C LYS A 5 -31.03 -4.13 41.70
N ARG A 6 -30.31 -4.01 40.59
CA ARG A 6 -28.88 -3.64 40.54
C ARG A 6 -28.67 -2.25 41.15
N THR A 7 -27.67 -2.11 42.00
CA THR A 7 -27.12 -0.82 42.44
C THR A 7 -25.67 -0.70 41.93
N PRO A 8 -25.27 0.46 41.35
CA PRO A 8 -23.92 0.65 40.84
C PRO A 8 -22.92 0.97 41.97
N ALA A 9 -21.73 0.36 41.88
CA ALA A 9 -20.63 0.58 42.80
C ALA A 9 -20.04 1.99 42.65
N LYS A 10 -19.72 2.58 43.81
CA LYS A 10 -19.19 3.93 44.02
C LYS A 10 -17.79 4.10 43.40
N PRO A 11 -17.44 5.24 42.78
CA PRO A 11 -16.10 5.45 42.21
C PRO A 11 -15.04 5.55 43.32
N LYS A 12 -13.91 4.88 43.08
CA LYS A 12 -12.74 4.79 43.96
C LYS A 12 -12.01 6.14 43.96
N ALA A 13 -11.74 6.67 45.15
CA ALA A 13 -11.06 7.94 45.36
C ALA A 13 -9.67 7.94 44.72
N THR A 14 -9.43 8.90 43.83
CA THR A 14 -8.10 9.22 43.30
C THR A 14 -7.28 9.89 44.39
N ALA A 15 -6.16 9.26 44.77
CA ALA A 15 -5.17 9.87 45.65
C ALA A 15 -4.67 11.19 45.03
N SER A 16 -4.76 12.28 45.79
CA SER A 16 -4.29 13.61 45.41
C SER A 16 -2.76 13.63 45.33
N LEU A 17 -2.22 13.95 44.16
CA LEU A 17 -0.79 14.25 44.00
C LEU A 17 -0.44 15.55 44.76
N PRO A 18 0.77 15.67 45.34
CA PRO A 18 1.18 16.86 46.06
C PRO A 18 1.25 18.08 45.15
N ALA A 19 0.76 19.22 45.65
CA ALA A 19 0.75 20.49 44.92
C ALA A 19 2.19 20.93 44.57
N SER A 20 2.46 21.09 43.28
CA SER A 20 3.74 21.59 42.78
C SER A 20 3.81 23.11 42.94
N ASN A 21 4.68 23.60 43.84
CA ASN A 21 4.98 25.03 44.02
C ASN A 21 5.90 25.60 42.94
N ARG A 22 5.93 25.01 41.74
CA ARG A 22 6.80 25.51 40.66
C ARG A 22 6.15 26.74 40.00
N PRO A 23 6.83 27.90 39.95
CA PRO A 23 6.28 29.08 39.29
C PRO A 23 6.03 28.76 37.81
N SER A 24 4.77 28.81 37.39
CA SER A 24 4.37 28.67 36.00
C SER A 24 4.87 29.89 35.24
N ARG A 25 5.95 29.74 34.48
CA ARG A 25 6.46 30.78 33.60
C ARG A 25 5.55 30.84 32.37
N SER A 26 4.42 31.52 32.49
CA SER A 26 3.58 31.90 31.36
C SER A 26 4.36 32.90 30.51
N ARG A 27 5.10 32.38 29.53
CA ARG A 27 5.68 33.22 28.48
C ARG A 27 4.60 33.43 27.44
N LYS A 28 4.11 34.67 27.31
CA LYS A 28 3.38 35.08 26.11
C LYS A 28 4.34 34.94 24.93
N ALA A 29 3.95 34.18 23.91
CA ALA A 29 4.71 34.14 22.66
C ALA A 29 4.74 35.56 22.08
N PRO A 30 5.89 36.02 21.53
CA PRO A 30 5.96 37.33 20.89
C PRO A 30 4.96 37.42 19.74
N GLU A 31 4.36 38.60 19.54
CA GLU A 31 3.44 38.83 18.44
C GLU A 31 4.15 38.56 17.12
N ARG A 32 3.60 37.60 16.37
CA ARG A 32 4.08 37.29 15.03
C ARG A 32 3.74 38.49 14.15
N PHE A 33 4.74 39.07 13.50
CA PHE A 33 4.59 40.17 12.54
C PHE A 33 3.53 39.78 11.50
N VAL A 34 2.36 40.44 11.56
CA VAL A 34 1.30 40.31 10.55
C VAL A 34 1.57 41.39 9.52
N GLU A 35 2.07 41.01 8.34
CA GLU A 35 2.04 41.90 7.19
C GLU A 35 0.58 42.12 6.76
N PRO A 36 0.12 43.37 6.60
CA PRO A 36 -1.25 43.63 6.18
C PRO A 36 -1.36 43.38 4.67
N GLY A 37 -2.22 42.45 4.26
CA GLY A 37 -2.63 42.35 2.85
C GLY A 37 -2.75 40.97 2.23
N LEU A 38 -2.66 39.87 2.98
CA LEU A 38 -3.04 38.55 2.47
C LEU A 38 -4.15 37.96 3.33
N ASP A 39 -5.38 38.17 2.85
CA ASP A 39 -6.60 37.57 3.35
C ASP A 39 -6.43 36.05 3.41
N ASN A 40 -6.07 35.54 4.58
CA ASN A 40 -6.04 34.12 4.87
C ASN A 40 -7.49 33.63 4.94
N VAL A 41 -8.11 33.44 3.78
CA VAL A 41 -9.29 32.61 3.65
C VAL A 41 -8.83 31.18 3.90
N SER A 42 -8.70 30.83 5.18
CA SER A 42 -8.60 29.46 5.63
C SER A 42 -9.93 28.77 5.29
N LYS A 43 -10.09 28.37 4.03
CA LYS A 43 -11.06 27.36 3.64
C LYS A 43 -10.65 26.10 4.39
N LYS A 44 -11.18 25.92 5.61
CA LYS A 44 -11.30 24.62 6.25
C LYS A 44 -11.98 23.74 5.22
N LYS A 45 -11.20 22.93 4.51
CA LYS A 45 -11.72 21.84 3.70
C LYS A 45 -12.54 21.01 4.68
N SER A 46 -13.87 21.12 4.57
CA SER A 46 -14.78 20.25 5.28
C SER A 46 -14.32 18.83 4.97
N SER A 47 -13.91 18.08 6.00
CA SER A 47 -13.48 16.71 5.83
C SER A 47 -14.68 15.95 5.30
N ALA A 48 -14.70 15.75 3.98
CA ALA A 48 -15.80 15.11 3.30
C ALA A 48 -16.05 13.76 3.97
N ARG A 49 -17.25 13.65 4.54
CA ARG A 49 -17.98 12.46 4.99
C ARG A 49 -17.11 11.20 5.09
N LYS A 50 -16.84 10.77 6.32
CA LYS A 50 -16.45 9.37 6.64
C LYS A 50 -17.60 8.44 6.22
N GLY A 51 -17.70 8.16 4.92
CA GLY A 51 -18.62 7.21 4.32
C GLY A 51 -17.83 5.98 3.91
N LEU A 52 -18.19 4.82 4.49
CA LEU A 52 -17.47 3.55 4.42
C LEU A 52 -16.01 3.65 4.86
N SER A 53 -15.54 2.70 5.66
CA SER A 53 -14.15 2.71 6.08
C SER A 53 -13.25 2.67 4.85
N ARG A 54 -12.45 3.72 4.63
CA ARG A 54 -11.38 3.84 3.59
C ARG A 54 -10.55 2.56 3.42
N ILE A 55 -10.52 1.76 4.46
CA ILE A 55 -9.98 0.40 4.55
C ILE A 55 -10.45 -0.54 3.41
N TYR A 56 -11.67 -0.40 2.90
CA TYR A 56 -12.23 -1.27 1.84
C TYR A 56 -12.28 -0.61 0.46
N ASP A 57 -11.76 0.60 0.32
CA ASP A 57 -11.60 1.23 -0.99
C ASP A 57 -10.56 0.43 -1.81
N PRO A 58 -10.88 -0.05 -3.03
CA PRO A 58 -9.99 -0.91 -3.81
C PRO A 58 -8.61 -0.30 -4.03
N GLU A 59 -8.53 1.01 -4.30
CA GLU A 59 -7.25 1.69 -4.50
C GLU A 59 -6.43 1.71 -3.20
N TYR A 60 -7.06 2.07 -2.07
CA TYR A 60 -6.40 2.08 -0.78
C TYR A 60 -5.93 0.68 -0.35
N ALA A 61 -6.78 -0.33 -0.56
CA ALA A 61 -6.49 -1.71 -0.19
C ALA A 61 -5.28 -2.28 -0.95
N THR A 62 -5.11 -1.91 -2.23
CA THR A 62 -4.07 -2.48 -3.11
C THR A 62 -2.79 -1.65 -3.21
N THR A 63 -2.78 -0.40 -2.74
CA THR A 63 -1.60 0.49 -2.87
C THR A 63 -1.01 0.92 -1.53
N ASN A 64 -1.79 0.92 -0.44
CA ASN A 64 -1.32 1.41 0.85
C ASN A 64 -0.66 0.29 1.68
N SER A 65 0.50 0.58 2.27
CA SER A 65 1.22 -0.36 3.14
C SER A 65 0.53 -0.66 4.47
N GLN A 66 -0.38 0.20 4.91
CA GLN A 66 -1.22 0.02 6.09
C GLN A 66 -2.55 -0.68 5.78
N SER A 67 -2.75 -1.14 4.54
CA SER A 67 -3.94 -1.90 4.16
C SER A 67 -4.04 -3.21 4.96
N ARG A 68 -5.27 -3.71 5.13
CA ARG A 68 -5.51 -5.00 5.79
C ARG A 68 -4.97 -6.19 5.00
N LEU A 69 -4.78 -6.03 3.69
CA LEU A 69 -4.25 -7.07 2.81
C LEU A 69 -2.80 -7.43 3.17
N GLY A 70 -2.02 -6.48 3.70
CA GLY A 70 -0.65 -6.76 4.17
C GLY A 70 -0.56 -7.76 5.32
N LYS A 71 -1.64 -7.98 6.08
CA LYS A 71 -1.70 -8.91 7.23
C LYS A 71 -2.57 -10.14 7.00
N ALA A 72 -3.36 -10.15 5.92
CA ALA A 72 -4.28 -11.24 5.62
C ALA A 72 -3.56 -12.39 4.89
N ASP A 73 -4.06 -13.61 5.02
CA ASP A 73 -3.58 -14.74 4.22
C ASP A 73 -4.25 -14.70 2.83
N LEU A 74 -3.68 -13.89 1.94
CA LEU A 74 -4.22 -13.67 0.59
C LEU A 74 -4.21 -14.93 -0.26
N TYR A 75 -3.21 -15.80 -0.09
CA TYR A 75 -3.07 -17.00 -0.90
C TYR A 75 -4.24 -17.96 -0.66
N HIS A 76 -4.52 -18.28 0.61
CA HIS A 76 -5.62 -19.19 0.96
C HIS A 76 -6.98 -18.55 0.66
N MET A 77 -7.12 -17.24 0.89
CA MET A 77 -8.35 -16.50 0.56
C MET A 77 -8.67 -16.52 -0.94
N LEU A 78 -7.66 -16.42 -1.82
CA LEU A 78 -7.87 -16.46 -3.27
C LEU A 78 -8.08 -17.89 -3.81
N LEU A 79 -7.61 -18.90 -3.09
CA LEU A 79 -7.85 -20.31 -3.42
C LEU A 79 -9.28 -20.77 -3.11
N GLU A 80 -9.96 -20.13 -2.17
CA GLU A 80 -11.36 -20.45 -1.84
C GLU A 80 -12.26 -20.39 -3.08
N PRO A 81 -13.10 -21.41 -3.37
CA PRO A 81 -14.00 -21.38 -4.53
C PRO A 81 -14.90 -20.14 -4.57
N ALA A 82 -15.30 -19.66 -3.39
CA ALA A 82 -16.11 -18.46 -3.22
C ALA A 82 -15.48 -17.21 -3.86
N ALA A 83 -14.14 -17.11 -3.90
CA ALA A 83 -13.44 -15.99 -4.51
C ALA A 83 -13.63 -15.92 -6.04
N TRP A 84 -13.90 -17.06 -6.68
CA TRP A 84 -14.17 -17.12 -8.12
C TRP A 84 -15.65 -16.96 -8.45
N THR A 85 -16.52 -17.61 -7.68
CA THR A 85 -17.96 -17.54 -7.90
C THR A 85 -18.57 -16.19 -7.53
N SER A 86 -17.89 -15.39 -6.71
CA SER A 86 -18.32 -14.02 -6.41
C SER A 86 -18.13 -13.02 -7.56
N LEU A 87 -17.36 -13.38 -8.60
CA LEU A 87 -17.08 -12.52 -9.74
C LEU A 87 -18.12 -12.73 -10.85
N ALA A 88 -18.54 -11.64 -11.50
CA ALA A 88 -19.39 -11.76 -12.68
C ALA A 88 -18.59 -12.30 -13.89
N ALA A 89 -19.27 -12.97 -14.83
CA ALA A 89 -18.66 -13.47 -16.07
C ALA A 89 -17.75 -12.47 -16.81
N PRO A 90 -18.10 -11.18 -17.01
CA PRO A 90 -17.19 -10.22 -17.64
C PRO A 90 -15.92 -9.95 -16.82
N GLN A 91 -16.01 -9.99 -15.49
CA GLN A 91 -14.86 -9.81 -14.60
C GLN A 91 -13.94 -11.03 -14.65
N GLN A 92 -14.52 -12.24 -14.63
CA GLN A 92 -13.78 -13.48 -14.81
C GLN A 92 -13.03 -13.49 -16.15
N ALA A 93 -13.69 -13.11 -17.25
CA ALA A 93 -13.04 -12.98 -18.55
C ALA A 93 -11.89 -11.96 -18.54
N SER A 94 -12.06 -10.82 -17.85
CA SER A 94 -10.99 -9.84 -17.70
C SER A 94 -9.78 -10.39 -16.92
N LEU A 95 -10.00 -11.19 -15.87
CA LEU A 95 -8.92 -11.86 -15.14
C LEU A 95 -8.19 -12.86 -16.04
N VAL A 96 -8.93 -13.69 -16.78
CA VAL A 96 -8.37 -14.68 -17.70
C VAL A 96 -7.48 -14.01 -18.77
N LYS A 97 -7.85 -12.82 -19.26
CA LYS A 97 -7.03 -12.04 -20.21
C LYS A 97 -5.67 -11.65 -19.65
N MET A 98 -5.54 -11.43 -18.34
CA MET A 98 -4.28 -11.04 -17.68
C MET A 98 -3.32 -12.22 -17.44
N LEU A 99 -3.81 -13.45 -17.50
CA LEU A 99 -2.97 -14.64 -17.31
C LEU A 99 -1.98 -14.81 -18.47
N PRO A 100 -0.86 -15.53 -18.25
CA PRO A 100 0.08 -15.90 -19.32
C PRO A 100 -0.62 -16.61 -20.49
N PRO A 101 -0.09 -16.51 -21.72
CA PRO A 101 -0.65 -17.20 -22.88
C PRO A 101 -0.61 -18.71 -22.66
N SER A 102 -1.76 -19.36 -22.82
CA SER A 102 -1.97 -20.80 -22.61
C SER A 102 -3.15 -21.24 -23.45
N ARG A 103 -3.12 -22.47 -24.00
CA ARG A 103 -4.25 -22.99 -24.77
C ARG A 103 -5.55 -23.02 -23.95
N ALA A 104 -5.44 -23.37 -22.66
CA ALA A 104 -6.58 -23.37 -21.75
C ALA A 104 -7.17 -21.97 -21.52
N LYS A 105 -6.35 -20.92 -21.59
CA LYS A 105 -6.80 -19.54 -21.53
C LYS A 105 -7.64 -19.19 -22.75
N ASP A 106 -7.20 -19.57 -23.94
CA ASP A 106 -7.90 -19.27 -25.19
C ASP A 106 -9.25 -19.99 -25.26
N ASP A 107 -9.31 -21.24 -24.81
CA ASP A 107 -10.55 -22.02 -24.71
C ASP A 107 -11.56 -21.35 -23.74
N LEU A 108 -11.08 -20.86 -22.59
CA LEU A 108 -11.92 -20.13 -21.63
C LEU A 108 -12.41 -18.78 -22.17
N LEU A 109 -11.60 -18.07 -22.95
CA LEU A 109 -12.00 -16.82 -23.59
C LEU A 109 -13.02 -17.05 -24.70
N ALA A 110 -12.89 -18.15 -25.45
CA ALA A 110 -13.88 -18.56 -26.44
C ALA A 110 -15.22 -18.91 -25.77
N ALA A 111 -15.20 -19.64 -24.65
CA ALA A 111 -16.40 -19.95 -23.86
C ALA A 111 -17.07 -18.69 -23.27
N ALA A 112 -16.28 -17.69 -22.86
CA ALA A 112 -16.80 -16.40 -22.43
C ALA A 112 -17.47 -15.65 -23.58
N ALA A 113 -16.91 -15.72 -24.80
CA ALA A 113 -17.49 -15.09 -25.98
C ALA A 113 -18.78 -15.78 -26.46
N SER A 114 -18.94 -17.09 -26.21
CA SER A 114 -20.17 -17.83 -26.51
C SER A 114 -21.31 -17.57 -25.51
N GLY A 115 -21.11 -16.71 -24.51
CA GLY A 115 -22.15 -16.32 -23.56
C GLY A 115 -22.33 -17.29 -22.39
N ALA A 116 -21.30 -18.08 -22.04
CA ALA A 116 -21.34 -18.89 -20.83
C ALA A 116 -21.49 -18.01 -19.58
N THR A 117 -22.49 -18.31 -18.75
CA THR A 117 -22.79 -17.58 -17.51
C THR A 117 -21.75 -17.80 -16.42
N GLU A 118 -21.06 -18.94 -16.44
CA GLU A 118 -20.03 -19.30 -15.47
C GLU A 118 -18.81 -19.84 -16.20
N LEU A 119 -17.64 -19.21 -15.96
CA LEU A 119 -16.38 -19.69 -16.50
C LEU A 119 -15.73 -20.63 -15.48
N SER A 120 -15.13 -21.72 -15.97
CA SER A 120 -14.33 -22.59 -15.12
C SER A 120 -13.09 -21.84 -14.61
N ARG A 121 -12.68 -22.14 -13.38
CA ARG A 121 -11.49 -21.52 -12.76
C ARG A 121 -10.22 -21.97 -13.52
N PRO A 122 -9.39 -21.02 -14.00
CA PRO A 122 -8.13 -21.33 -14.67
C PRO A 122 -7.18 -22.15 -13.80
N LYS A 123 -6.36 -23.02 -14.44
CA LYS A 123 -5.38 -23.88 -13.75
C LYS A 123 -4.31 -23.07 -13.03
N GLU A 124 -3.99 -21.89 -13.55
CA GLU A 124 -3.01 -20.95 -13.00
C GLU A 124 -3.45 -20.39 -11.63
N LEU A 125 -4.77 -20.39 -11.34
CA LEU A 125 -5.34 -19.95 -10.06
C LEU A 125 -5.66 -21.14 -9.13
N GLN A 126 -5.20 -22.35 -9.46
CA GLN A 126 -5.39 -23.53 -8.64
C GLN A 126 -4.19 -23.75 -7.71
N ILE A 127 -4.43 -24.52 -6.64
CA ILE A 127 -3.41 -24.86 -5.64
C ILE A 127 -2.18 -25.57 -6.24
N SER A 128 -2.35 -26.26 -7.37
CA SER A 128 -1.27 -26.95 -8.08
C SER A 128 -0.24 -26.01 -8.72
N PHE A 129 -0.55 -24.72 -8.87
CA PHE A 129 0.32 -23.78 -9.55
C PHE A 129 1.19 -23.00 -8.56
N ASN A 130 2.45 -23.42 -8.44
CA ASN A 130 3.39 -22.87 -7.47
C ASN A 130 3.74 -21.40 -7.70
N MET A 131 3.72 -20.91 -8.95
CA MET A 131 4.07 -19.50 -9.23
C MET A 131 3.03 -18.53 -8.67
N PHE A 132 1.76 -18.91 -8.62
CA PHE A 132 0.73 -18.08 -8.01
C PHE A 132 1.00 -17.84 -6.52
N ARG A 133 1.52 -18.84 -5.80
CA ARG A 133 1.93 -18.69 -4.39
C ARG A 133 3.05 -17.66 -4.25
N THR A 134 4.08 -17.73 -5.10
CA THR A 134 5.21 -16.80 -5.04
C THR A 134 4.80 -15.40 -5.43
N ASP A 135 3.91 -15.25 -6.42
CA ASP A 135 3.43 -13.96 -6.90
C ASP A 135 2.59 -13.25 -5.83
N VAL A 136 1.69 -13.99 -5.16
CA VAL A 136 0.90 -13.44 -4.04
C VAL A 136 1.78 -13.03 -2.87
N ALA A 137 2.78 -13.85 -2.51
CA ALA A 137 3.73 -13.52 -1.45
C ALA A 137 4.56 -12.27 -1.79
N LYS A 138 5.01 -12.15 -3.05
CA LYS A 138 5.75 -10.98 -3.53
C LYS A 138 4.88 -9.72 -3.51
N PHE A 139 3.65 -9.82 -4.00
CA PHE A 139 2.69 -8.72 -3.94
C PHE A 139 2.47 -8.24 -2.50
N GLN A 140 2.31 -9.17 -1.56
CA GLN A 140 2.15 -8.84 -0.15
C GLN A 140 3.39 -8.15 0.42
N ALA A 141 4.59 -8.64 0.11
CA ALA A 141 5.84 -8.01 0.51
C ALA A 141 5.96 -6.58 -0.05
N ASP A 142 5.69 -6.39 -1.35
CA ASP A 142 5.73 -5.09 -2.02
C ASP A 142 4.70 -4.11 -1.44
N LEU A 143 3.51 -4.60 -1.09
CA LEU A 143 2.48 -3.82 -0.41
C LEU A 143 2.97 -3.38 0.97
N THR A 144 3.46 -4.31 1.80
CA THR A 144 3.95 -3.98 3.16
C THR A 144 5.14 -3.04 3.17
N ASN A 145 6.03 -3.15 2.17
CA ASN A 145 7.20 -2.27 2.02
C ASN A 145 6.85 -0.91 1.39
N GLY A 146 5.62 -0.73 0.91
CA GLY A 146 5.17 0.52 0.29
C GLY A 146 5.70 0.73 -1.13
N HIS A 147 6.17 -0.32 -1.81
CA HIS A 147 6.62 -0.24 -3.20
C HIS A 147 5.48 0.07 -4.18
N LEU A 148 4.23 -0.18 -3.76
CA LEU A 148 3.03 0.12 -4.55
C LEU A 148 2.53 1.57 -4.32
N ALA A 149 3.24 2.36 -3.50
CA ALA A 149 2.91 3.77 -3.32
C ALA A 149 3.19 4.57 -4.60
N LYS A 150 2.33 5.54 -4.90
CA LYS A 150 2.44 6.39 -6.10
C LYS A 150 3.82 7.05 -6.24
N THR A 151 4.40 7.52 -5.14
CA THR A 151 5.73 8.16 -5.14
C THR A 151 6.83 7.18 -5.52
N TRP A 152 6.77 5.94 -5.01
CA TRP A 152 7.73 4.90 -5.34
C TRP A 152 7.66 4.51 -6.81
N LEU A 153 6.45 4.32 -7.35
CA LEU A 153 6.24 4.01 -8.76
C LEU A 153 6.74 5.13 -9.68
N LEU A 154 6.50 6.39 -9.33
CA LEU A 154 7.01 7.54 -10.09
C LEU A 154 8.54 7.59 -10.06
N SER A 155 9.15 7.39 -8.88
CA SER A 155 10.61 7.35 -8.76
C SER A 155 11.21 6.21 -9.57
N ALA A 156 10.62 5.02 -9.52
CA ALA A 156 11.10 3.86 -10.27
C ALA A 156 11.02 4.11 -11.79
N ALA A 157 9.91 4.69 -12.27
CA ALA A 157 9.77 5.06 -13.67
C ALA A 157 10.80 6.13 -14.10
N GLN A 158 11.08 7.10 -13.24
CA GLN A 158 12.11 8.09 -13.46
C GLN A 158 13.51 7.45 -13.52
N SER A 159 13.85 6.55 -12.58
CA SER A 159 15.14 5.85 -12.58
C SER A 159 15.35 5.00 -13.83
N VAL A 160 14.29 4.41 -14.40
CA VAL A 160 14.38 3.69 -15.68
C VAL A 160 14.71 4.65 -16.84
N ARG A 161 14.09 5.83 -16.86
CA ARG A 161 14.39 6.87 -17.86
C ARG A 161 15.81 7.40 -17.71
N ASP A 162 16.20 7.74 -16.49
CA ASP A 162 17.54 8.27 -16.20
C ASP A 162 18.64 7.25 -16.56
N ARG A 163 18.36 5.94 -16.39
CA ARG A 163 19.25 4.86 -16.86
C ARG A 163 19.32 4.79 -18.39
N ALA A 164 18.19 4.93 -19.07
CA ALA A 164 18.16 4.92 -20.53
C ALA A 164 18.83 6.16 -21.14
N ASP A 165 18.73 7.30 -20.45
CA ASP A 165 19.36 8.57 -20.81
C ASP A 165 20.87 8.61 -20.50
N GLY A 166 21.43 7.55 -19.91
CA GLY A 166 22.87 7.48 -19.59
C GLY A 166 23.33 8.43 -18.49
N ARG A 167 22.41 9.00 -17.68
CA ARG A 167 22.75 10.03 -16.67
C ARG A 167 23.72 9.58 -15.58
N PHE A 168 23.95 8.27 -15.46
CA PHE A 168 24.87 7.68 -14.48
C PHE A 168 26.12 7.10 -15.14
N ASP A 169 26.26 7.19 -16.45
CA ASP A 169 27.39 6.60 -17.18
C ASP A 169 28.65 7.44 -16.98
N ASP A 170 28.56 8.77 -17.08
CA ASP A 170 29.66 9.69 -16.78
C ASP A 170 30.23 9.47 -15.36
N TRP A 171 29.35 9.42 -14.35
CA TRP A 171 29.76 9.13 -12.97
C TRP A 171 30.40 7.74 -12.83
N LYS A 172 29.88 6.72 -13.54
CA LYS A 172 30.47 5.36 -13.51
C LYS A 172 31.86 5.34 -14.12
N GLU A 173 32.12 6.12 -15.16
CA GLU A 173 33.43 6.23 -15.79
C GLU A 173 34.42 6.94 -14.87
N GLU A 174 34.05 8.08 -14.28
CA GLU A 174 34.88 8.83 -13.32
C GLU A 174 35.26 7.99 -12.08
N GLU A 175 34.28 7.25 -11.54
CA GLU A 175 34.51 6.40 -10.37
C GLU A 175 35.36 5.17 -10.72
N ALA A 176 35.15 4.60 -11.92
CA ALA A 176 36.00 3.53 -12.43
C ALA A 176 37.45 4.02 -12.64
N GLU A 177 37.66 5.21 -13.19
CA GLU A 177 38.99 5.80 -13.35
C GLU A 177 39.65 6.10 -12.00
N SER A 178 38.90 6.59 -11.03
CA SER A 178 39.40 6.85 -9.68
C SER A 178 39.80 5.58 -8.95
N TRP A 179 39.03 4.49 -9.11
CA TRP A 179 39.27 3.22 -8.45
C TRP A 179 40.33 2.35 -9.16
N TRP A 180 40.35 2.36 -10.50
CA TRP A 180 41.24 1.51 -11.31
C TRP A 180 42.47 2.25 -11.84
N GLY A 181 42.37 3.55 -12.14
CA GLY A 181 43.49 4.38 -12.63
C GLY A 181 44.60 4.59 -11.60
N GLN A 182 44.30 4.44 -10.31
CA GLN A 182 45.32 4.46 -9.25
C GLN A 182 46.19 3.19 -9.24
N LYS A 183 45.64 2.01 -9.58
CA LYS A 183 46.42 0.76 -9.63
C LYS A 183 47.36 0.69 -10.83
N ALA A 184 47.03 1.34 -11.94
CA ALA A 184 47.91 1.41 -13.12
C ALA A 184 49.13 2.31 -12.88
N LYS A 185 48.98 3.44 -12.17
CA LYS A 185 50.11 4.31 -11.79
C LYS A 185 51.03 3.69 -10.72
N ALA A 186 50.48 2.88 -9.81
CA ALA A 186 51.27 2.19 -8.78
C ALA A 186 52.08 0.99 -9.31
N ALA A 187 51.78 0.49 -10.52
CA ALA A 187 52.48 -0.65 -11.13
C ALA A 187 53.66 -0.24 -12.04
N LEU A 188 53.97 1.06 -12.14
CA LEU A 188 55.01 1.63 -13.01
C LEU A 188 56.18 2.28 -12.22
N LEU A 189 56.28 2.02 -10.91
CA LEU A 189 57.41 2.38 -10.05
C LEU A 189 58.02 1.10 -9.46
#